data_AF-A0A212CI45-F1
#
_entry.id   AF-A0A212CI45-F1
#
_cell.length_a   1.000
_cell.length_b   1.000
_cell.length_c   1.000
_cell.angle_alpha   90.00
_cell.angle_beta   90.00
_cell.angle_gamma   90.00
#
_symmetry.space_group_name_H-M   'P 1'
#
loop_
_entity.id
_entity.type
_entity.pdbx_description
1 polymer ?
#
loop_
_entity_poly.entity_id
_entity_poly.type
_entity_poly.pdbx_seq_one_letter_code
_entity_poly.pdbx_strand_id
1 'polypeptide(L)'
;SGAIMTVLAAVCTKIPEGRLAIIFLPMFTFTAGNALKAIIAMDTAGMILGWKFFDHAAHLGGALFGIWYITYGHELIWKNREPLVKIWHEMRTNSPKKGGGPK
;
A
#
# COMPACT_ATOMS: atom_id res chain seq x y z
N SER A 1 -7.51 1.97 7.97
CA SER A 1 -7.91 1.22 6.76
C SER A 1 -6.93 1.35 5.59
N GLY A 2 -6.04 2.36 5.54
CA GLY A 2 -5.08 2.53 4.43
C GLY A 2 -4.24 1.31 4.06
N ALA A 3 -3.77 0.52 5.04
CA ALA A 3 -3.05 -0.73 4.76
C ALA A 3 -3.88 -1.75 3.97
N ILE A 4 -5.19 -1.83 4.23
CA ILE A 4 -6.11 -2.67 3.46
C ILE A 4 -6.20 -2.16 2.02
N MET A 5 -6.24 -0.84 1.83
CA MET A 5 -6.19 -0.23 0.50
C MET A 5 -4.89 -0.45 -0.24
N THR A 6 -3.76 -0.49 0.47
CA THR A 6 -2.49 -0.92 -0.12
C THR A 6 -2.58 -2.34 -0.68
N VAL A 7 -3.05 -3.30 0.12
CA VAL A 7 -3.14 -4.70 -0.33
C VAL A 7 -4.13 -4.83 -1.48
N LEU A 8 -5.31 -4.22 -1.37
CA LEU A 8 -6.32 -4.25 -2.44
C LEU A 8 -5.78 -3.65 -3.74
N ALA A 9 -5.21 -2.45 -3.68
CA ALA A 9 -4.68 -1.77 -4.85
C ALA A 9 -3.53 -2.55 -5.47
N ALA A 10 -2.64 -3.15 -4.66
CA ALA A 10 -1.58 -4.00 -5.14
C ALA A 10 -2.13 -5.21 -5.93
N VAL A 11 -3.10 -5.95 -5.37
CA VAL A 11 -3.70 -7.12 -6.02
C VAL A 11 -4.45 -6.73 -7.30
N CYS A 12 -5.30 -5.70 -7.22
CA CYS A 12 -6.06 -5.22 -8.38
C CYS A 12 -5.15 -4.68 -9.49
N THR A 13 -4.00 -4.09 -9.15
CA THR A 13 -3.00 -3.66 -10.14
C THR A 13 -2.29 -4.83 -10.78
N LYS A 14 -1.98 -5.89 -10.01
CA LYS A 14 -1.28 -7.08 -10.52
C LYS A 14 -2.17 -7.95 -11.41
N ILE A 15 -3.47 -8.03 -11.10
CA ILE A 15 -4.45 -8.89 -11.78
C ILE A 15 -5.67 -8.05 -12.20
N PRO A 16 -5.50 -7.10 -13.15
CA PRO A 16 -6.54 -6.11 -13.47
C PRO A 16 -7.80 -6.74 -14.09
N GLU A 17 -7.64 -7.82 -14.84
CA GLU A 17 -8.74 -8.56 -15.48
C GLU A 17 -9.47 -9.52 -14.53
N GLY A 18 -8.99 -9.66 -13.29
CA GLY A 18 -9.64 -10.47 -12.27
C GLY A 18 -11.07 -10.00 -12.04
N ARG A 19 -12.03 -10.93 -12.03
CA ARG A 19 -13.45 -10.61 -11.81
C ARG A 19 -13.74 -10.55 -10.32
N LEU A 20 -14.24 -9.40 -9.87
CA LEU A 20 -14.74 -9.18 -8.52
C LEU A 20 -16.27 -9.15 -8.55
N ALA A 21 -16.88 -9.61 -7.46
CA ALA A 21 -18.31 -9.60 -7.25
C ALA A 21 -18.63 -9.06 -5.85
N ILE A 22 -19.80 -8.44 -5.69
CA ILE A 22 -20.30 -8.03 -4.37
C ILE A 22 -20.96 -9.27 -3.75
N ILE A 23 -20.65 -9.55 -2.48
CA ILE A 23 -21.09 -10.78 -1.78
C ILE A 23 -22.60 -11.04 -1.94
N PHE A 24 -23.43 -10.00 -1.79
CA PHE A 24 -24.88 -10.10 -1.89
C PHE A 24 -25.45 -9.86 -3.30
N LEU A 25 -24.60 -9.57 -4.29
CA LEU A 25 -24.97 -9.35 -5.70
C LEU A 25 -23.99 -10.09 -6.64
N PRO A 26 -23.84 -11.42 -6.53
CA PRO A 26 -22.82 -12.17 -7.26
C PRO A 26 -23.06 -12.25 -8.77
N MET A 27 -24.29 -11.96 -9.22
CA MET A 27 -24.65 -11.94 -10.64
C MET A 27 -24.02 -10.76 -11.40
N PHE A 28 -23.58 -9.72 -10.67
CA PHE A 28 -22.90 -8.57 -11.23
C PHE A 28 -21.41 -8.64 -10.91
N THR A 29 -20.60 -8.84 -11.95
CA THR A 29 -19.14 -8.85 -11.82
C THR A 29 -18.53 -7.67 -12.55
N PHE A 30 -17.40 -7.20 -12.03
CA PHE A 30 -16.60 -6.15 -12.64
C PHE A 30 -15.12 -6.51 -12.54
N THR A 31 -14.29 -5.89 -13.36
CA THR A 31 -12.85 -6.14 -13.33
C THR A 31 -12.22 -5.47 -12.11
N ALA A 32 -11.19 -6.09 -11.55
CA ALA A 32 -10.42 -5.55 -10.44
C ALA A 32 -9.82 -4.18 -10.76
N GLY A 33 -9.41 -3.98 -12.02
CA GLY A 33 -8.94 -2.68 -12.52
C GLY A 33 -10.03 -1.60 -12.47
N ASN A 34 -11.27 -1.92 -12.86
CA ASN A 34 -12.39 -0.97 -12.77
C ASN A 34 -12.78 -0.69 -11.32
N ALA A 35 -12.74 -1.71 -10.46
CA ALA A 35 -12.96 -1.54 -9.03
C ALA A 35 -11.96 -0.55 -8.41
N LEU A 36 -10.68 -0.72 -8.71
CA LEU A 36 -9.61 0.13 -8.21
C LEU A 36 -9.78 1.58 -8.67
N LYS A 37 -10.10 1.79 -9.96
CA LYS A 37 -10.37 3.13 -10.51
C LYS A 37 -11.56 3.79 -9.81
N ALA A 38 -12.64 3.05 -9.56
CA ALA A 38 -13.82 3.55 -8.87
C ALA A 38 -13.51 3.96 -7.42
N ILE A 39 -12.72 3.16 -6.69
CA ILE A 39 -12.30 3.48 -5.32
C ILE A 39 -11.46 4.75 -5.29
N ILE A 40 -10.44 4.86 -6.14
CA ILE A 40 -9.58 6.04 -6.22
C ILE A 40 -10.39 7.28 -6.57
N ALA A 41 -11.31 7.18 -7.53
CA ALA A 41 -12.19 8.28 -7.91
C ALA A 41 -13.10 8.71 -6.74
N MET A 42 -13.68 7.75 -6.01
CA MET A 42 -14.54 8.01 -4.87
C MET A 42 -13.78 8.65 -3.71
N ASP A 43 -12.58 8.15 -3.36
CA ASP A 43 -11.77 8.74 -2.29
C ASP A 43 -11.25 10.13 -2.66
N THR A 44 -10.88 10.35 -3.93
CA THR A 44 -10.48 11.67 -4.42
C THR A 44 -11.66 12.64 -4.36
N ALA A 45 -12.86 12.22 -4.81
CA ALA A 45 -14.06 13.02 -4.72
C ALA A 45 -14.44 13.32 -3.26
N GLY A 46 -14.38 12.32 -2.37
CA GLY A 46 -14.65 12.48 -0.95
C GLY A 46 -13.69 13.45 -0.27
N MET A 47 -12.41 13.42 -0.65
CA MET A 47 -11.41 14.37 -0.17
C MET A 47 -11.67 15.79 -0.69
N ILE A 48 -11.99 15.97 -1.97
CA ILE A 48 -12.28 17.28 -2.58
C ILE A 48 -13.58 17.88 -2.02
N LEU A 49 -14.62 17.06 -1.86
CA LEU A 49 -15.93 17.48 -1.38
C LEU A 49 -16.04 17.54 0.15
N GLY A 50 -14.97 17.19 0.87
CA GLY A 50 -14.90 17.29 2.33
C GLY A 50 -15.79 16.28 3.08
N TRP A 51 -16.05 15.10 2.50
CA TRP A 51 -16.78 14.02 3.17
C TRP A 51 -15.99 13.51 4.38
N LYS A 52 -16.67 13.31 5.51
CA LYS A 52 -16.04 12.89 6.78
C LYS A 52 -16.37 11.45 7.21
N PHE A 53 -17.15 10.73 6.42
CA PHE A 53 -17.61 9.38 6.78
C PHE A 53 -16.50 8.32 6.64
N PHE A 54 -15.52 8.54 5.76
CA PHE A 54 -14.36 7.67 5.59
C PHE A 54 -13.05 8.45 5.73
N ASP A 55 -11.97 7.76 6.13
CA ASP A 55 -10.61 8.28 6.08
C ASP A 55 -10.08 8.24 4.63
N HIS A 56 -10.66 9.08 3.78
CA HIS A 56 -10.40 9.14 2.34
C HIS A 56 -8.91 9.38 2.02
N ALA A 57 -8.21 10.18 2.83
CA ALA A 57 -6.79 10.43 2.66
C ALA A 57 -5.95 9.17 2.93
N ALA A 58 -6.24 8.42 4.01
CA ALA A 58 -5.55 7.17 4.27
C ALA A 58 -5.86 6.10 3.22
N HIS A 59 -7.08 6.04 2.70
CA HIS A 59 -7.44 5.14 1.61
C HIS A 59 -6.69 5.48 0.32
N LEU A 60 -6.73 6.74 -0.10
CA LEU A 60 -6.08 7.20 -1.33
C LEU A 60 -4.56 7.02 -1.24
N GLY A 61 -3.95 7.42 -0.12
CA GLY A 61 -2.52 7.22 0.12
C GLY A 61 -2.12 5.74 0.12
N GLY A 62 -2.93 4.89 0.78
CA GLY A 62 -2.73 3.45 0.77
C GLY A 62 -2.82 2.85 -0.63
N ALA A 63 -3.83 3.24 -1.41
CA ALA A 63 -4.04 2.77 -2.78
C ALA A 63 -2.90 3.17 -3.72
N LEU A 64 -2.48 4.44 -3.68
CA LEU A 64 -1.34 4.93 -4.46
C LEU A 64 -0.05 4.20 -4.09
N PHE A 65 0.20 3.97 -2.79
CA PHE A 65 1.35 3.20 -2.34
C PHE A 65 1.32 1.75 -2.84
N GLY A 66 0.16 1.09 -2.81
CA GLY A 66 0.00 -0.28 -3.34
C GLY A 66 0.29 -0.38 -4.85
N ILE A 67 -0.22 0.57 -5.63
CA ILE A 67 0.06 0.67 -7.08
C ILE A 67 1.55 0.86 -7.32
N TRP A 68 2.16 1.84 -6.63
CA TRP A 68 3.57 2.15 -6.76
C TRP A 68 4.44 0.93 -6.40
N TYR A 69 4.12 0.22 -5.32
CA TYR A 69 4.91 -0.92 -4.88
C TYR A 69 4.91 -2.05 -5.92
N ILE A 70 3.74 -2.38 -6.48
CA ILE A 70 3.62 -3.44 -7.50
C ILE A 70 4.20 -3.04 -8.85
N THR A 71 4.12 -1.77 -9.24
CA THR A 71 4.66 -1.32 -10.53
C THR A 71 6.17 -1.08 -10.50
N TYR A 72 6.71 -0.68 -9.35
CA TYR A 72 8.11 -0.25 -9.24
C TYR A 72 8.78 -0.58 -7.92
N GLY A 73 8.12 -0.30 -6.78
CA GLY A 73 8.75 -0.34 -5.47
C GLY A 73 9.32 -1.72 -5.08
N HIS A 74 8.64 -2.80 -5.44
CA HIS A 74 9.12 -4.16 -5.16
C HIS A 74 10.45 -4.43 -5.88
N GLU A 75 10.55 -4.12 -7.18
CA GLU A 75 11.80 -4.28 -7.93
C GLU A 75 12.92 -3.43 -7.32
N LEU A 76 12.64 -2.15 -7.01
CA LEU A 76 13.63 -1.25 -6.42
C LEU A 76 14.16 -1.78 -5.09
N ILE A 77 13.27 -2.20 -4.18
CA ILE A 77 13.65 -2.65 -2.84
C ILE A 77 14.38 -3.99 -2.90
N TRP A 78 13.82 -4.97 -3.60
CA TRP A 78 14.34 -6.34 -3.58
C TRP A 78 15.62 -6.49 -4.40
N LYS A 79 15.81 -5.72 -5.49
CA LYS A 79 17.09 -5.68 -6.23
C LYS A 79 18.20 -5.03 -5.42
N ASN A 80 17.88 -4.03 -4.58
CA ASN A 80 18.84 -3.34 -3.72
C ASN A 80 18.86 -3.87 -2.28
N ARG A 81 18.41 -5.11 -2.06
CA ARG A 81 18.25 -5.66 -0.70
C ARG A 81 19.54 -5.65 0.12
N GLU A 82 20.68 -5.95 -0.50
CA GLU A 82 21.97 -6.08 0.18
C GLU A 82 22.45 -4.76 0.79
N PRO A 83 22.55 -3.64 0.04
CA PRO A 83 22.88 -2.36 0.63
C PRO A 83 21.82 -1.88 1.63
N LEU A 84 20.53 -2.12 1.39
CA LEU A 84 19.47 -1.73 2.33
C LEU A 84 19.57 -2.47 3.68
N VAL A 85 19.78 -3.78 3.64
CA VAL A 85 19.96 -4.62 4.84
C VAL A 85 21.24 -4.22 5.56
N LYS A 86 22.32 -3.91 4.84
CA LYS A 86 23.57 -3.42 5.44
C LYS A 86 23.37 -2.09 6.18
N ILE A 87 22.73 -1.10 5.56
CA ILE A 87 22.38 0.18 6.20
C ILE A 87 21.52 -0.04 7.44
N TRP A 88 20.53 -0.93 7.37
CA TRP A 88 19.68 -1.27 8.51
C TRP A 88 20.46 -1.89 9.67
N HIS A 89 21.37 -2.82 9.37
CA HIS A 89 22.25 -3.40 10.39
C HIS A 89 23.14 -2.34 11.03
N GLU A 90 23.81 -1.50 10.24
CA GLU A 90 24.67 -0.42 10.73
C GLU A 90 23.91 0.53 11.65
N MET A 91 22.68 0.94 11.28
CA MET A 91 21.84 1.77 12.15
C MET A 91 21.48 1.08 13.48
N ARG A 92 21.16 -0.21 13.46
CA ARG A 92 20.83 -0.97 14.68
C ARG A 92 22.04 -1.25 15.56
N THR A 93 23.22 -1.44 14.98
CA THR A 93 24.45 -1.73 15.74
C THR A 93 25.18 -0.48 16.21
N ASN A 94 25.00 0.66 15.56
CA ASN A 94 25.58 1.96 15.96
C ASN A 94 24.73 2.71 17.01
N SER A 95 23.69 2.09 17.57
CA SER A 95 23.07 2.61 18.79
C SER A 95 24.11 2.62 19.91
N PRO A 96 24.28 3.74 20.64
CA PRO A 96 25.34 3.85 21.65
C PRO A 96 25.20 2.71 22.64
N LYS A 97 26.25 1.89 22.78
CA LYS A 97 26.37 0.90 23.86
C LYS A 97 26.07 1.63 25.16
N LYS A 98 24.89 1.40 25.75
CA LYS A 98 24.58 1.83 27.10
C LYS A 98 25.62 1.16 28.00
N GLY A 99 26.42 1.99 28.66
CA GLY A 99 27.74 1.65 29.19
C GLY A 99 27.80 0.38 30.05
N GLY A 100 28.84 -0.42 29.81
CA GLY A 100 29.39 -1.34 30.80
C GLY A 100 30.61 -0.66 31.42
N GLY A 101 30.53 -0.38 32.72
CA GLY A 101 31.56 0.32 33.50
C GLY A 101 32.91 -0.41 33.57
N PRO A 102 33.95 0.27 34.10
CA PRO A 102 35.32 -0.24 34.08
C PRO A 102 35.49 -1.41 35.05
N LYS A 103 36.43 -2.30 34.67
CA LYS A 103 36.95 -3.40 35.51
C LYS A 103 37.73 -2.88 36.70
#